data_AF-A0A430PY09-F1
#
_entry.id   AF-A0A430PY09-F1
#
_cell.length_a   1.000
_cell.length_b   1.000
_cell.length_c   1.000
_cell.angle_alpha   90.00
_cell.angle_beta   90.00
_cell.angle_gamma   90.00
#
_symmetry.space_group_name_H-M   'P 1'
#
loop_
_entity.id
_entity.type
_entity.pdbx_description
1 polymer ?
#
loop_
_entity_poly.entity_id
_entity_poly.type
_entity_poly.pdbx_seq_one_letter_code
_entity_poly.pdbx_strand_id
1 'polypeptide(L)'
;MDAAFIWNLSKLGRIGSRRLQFDDDFADRLNYQYTSVLLFLFIGLIGVRQYVGKPIQCWIPQEFTRGWEEYAENYCWVANTYFAPVENRLPPVPDRRESLLVYYQWAPIVMAAQALLFYLPCLLWRLGMAHSGFNLHRVLQMAAEANEMLPEATAKTVRILSYYMKSCIQRQRLY
;
A
#
# COMPACT_ATOMS: atom_id res chain seq x y z
N MET A 1 16.42 3.15 14.82
CA MET A 1 15.61 2.29 13.92
C MET A 1 16.45 1.06 13.64
N ASP A 2 16.12 -0.07 14.27
CA ASP A 2 17.01 -1.23 14.30
C ASP A 2 17.05 -1.97 12.96
N ALA A 3 18.24 -2.40 12.55
CA ALA A 3 18.44 -3.18 11.33
C ALA A 3 17.61 -4.48 11.31
N ALA A 4 17.30 -5.05 12.48
CA ALA A 4 16.40 -6.18 12.64
C ALA A 4 14.95 -5.85 12.25
N PHE A 5 14.47 -4.66 12.57
CA PHE A 5 13.13 -4.20 12.20
C PHE A 5 13.02 -3.98 10.68
N ILE A 6 14.04 -3.35 10.08
CA ILE A 6 14.11 -3.14 8.62
C ILE A 6 14.25 -4.49 7.87
N TRP A 7 15.07 -5.42 8.37
CA TRP A 7 15.20 -6.76 7.82
C TRP A 7 13.89 -7.57 7.89
N ASN A 8 13.16 -7.48 9.01
CA ASN A 8 11.85 -8.11 9.14
C ASN A 8 10.79 -7.47 8.24
N LEU A 9 10.84 -6.15 8.04
CA LEU A 9 10.01 -5.45 7.03
C LEU A 9 10.37 -5.87 5.60
N SER A 10 11.63 -6.14 5.30
CA SER A 10 12.05 -6.67 3.99
C SER A 10 11.60 -8.13 3.78
N LYS A 11 11.49 -8.93 4.86
CA LYS A 11 10.89 -10.27 4.85
C LYS A 11 9.37 -10.22 4.68
N LEU A 12 8.70 -9.25 5.29
CA LEU A 12 7.28 -8.94 5.08
C LEU A 12 7.05 -8.48 3.63
N GLY A 13 7.99 -7.68 3.13
CA GLY A 13 8.18 -7.28 1.75
C GLY A 13 8.85 -8.33 0.87
N ARG A 14 8.64 -9.65 1.11
CA ARG A 14 8.73 -10.68 0.04
C ARG A 14 7.59 -10.45 -0.96
N ILE A 15 7.64 -9.27 -1.55
CA ILE A 15 7.01 -8.73 -2.74
C ILE A 15 7.62 -9.57 -3.86
N GLY A 16 6.89 -10.58 -4.31
CA GLY A 16 7.32 -11.52 -5.33
C GLY A 16 7.87 -12.83 -4.74
N SER A 17 6.95 -13.75 -4.43
CA SER A 17 7.27 -15.15 -4.71
C SER A 17 7.61 -15.23 -6.19
N ARG A 18 8.90 -15.35 -6.51
CA ARG A 18 9.38 -15.44 -7.91
C ARG A 18 8.88 -16.70 -8.62
N ARG A 19 8.30 -17.65 -7.88
CA ARG A 19 7.59 -18.80 -8.44
C ARG A 19 6.17 -18.35 -8.78
N LEU A 20 5.79 -18.51 -10.04
CA LEU A 20 4.39 -18.52 -10.48
C LEU A 20 3.64 -19.52 -9.58
N GLN A 21 3.06 -19.03 -8.49
CA GLN A 21 2.07 -19.80 -7.77
C GLN A 21 0.81 -19.65 -8.62
N PHE A 22 0.12 -20.74 -8.90
CA PHE A 22 -1.15 -20.77 -9.63
C PHE A 22 -2.29 -19.99 -8.93
N ASP A 23 -1.97 -19.29 -7.85
CA ASP A 23 -2.84 -18.53 -6.97
C ASP A 23 -2.58 -17.01 -7.04
N ASP A 24 -1.63 -16.58 -7.86
CA ASP A 24 -1.16 -15.18 -7.93
C ASP A 24 -1.34 -14.65 -9.36
N ASP A 25 -2.52 -14.11 -9.63
CA ASP A 25 -2.89 -13.56 -10.93
C ASP A 25 -2.16 -12.24 -11.23
N PHE A 26 -2.18 -11.82 -12.50
CA PHE A 26 -1.60 -10.54 -12.90
C PHE A 26 -2.24 -9.37 -12.14
N ALA A 27 -3.57 -9.40 -11.97
CA ALA A 27 -4.31 -8.37 -11.25
C ALA A 27 -3.88 -8.27 -9.78
N ASP A 28 -3.58 -9.40 -9.13
CA ASP A 28 -3.11 -9.41 -7.74
C ASP A 28 -1.73 -8.77 -7.64
N ARG A 29 -0.80 -9.17 -8.52
CA ARG A 29 0.55 -8.59 -8.58
C ARG A 29 0.50 -7.09 -8.85
N LEU A 30 -0.36 -6.63 -9.77
CA LEU A 30 -0.57 -5.21 -10.04
C LEU A 30 -0.92 -4.44 -8.76
N ASN A 31 -1.84 -4.97 -7.97
CA ASN A 31 -2.32 -4.32 -6.76
C ASN A 31 -1.32 -4.41 -5.59
N TYR A 32 -1.02 -5.61 -5.10
CA TYR A 32 -0.23 -5.75 -3.87
C TYR A 32 1.26 -5.47 -4.10
N GLN A 33 1.78 -5.79 -5.28
CA GLN A 33 3.21 -5.76 -5.56
C GLN A 33 3.62 -4.44 -6.21
N TYR A 34 3.06 -4.13 -7.39
CA TYR A 34 3.49 -2.98 -8.18
C TYR A 34 2.97 -1.65 -7.62
N THR A 35 1.66 -1.55 -7.35
CA THR A 35 1.06 -0.31 -6.80
C THR A 35 1.62 0.01 -5.42
N SER A 36 1.79 -0.98 -4.54
CA SER A 36 2.39 -0.76 -3.21
C SER A 36 3.82 -0.21 -3.31
N VAL A 37 4.69 -0.80 -4.13
CA VAL A 37 6.06 -0.33 -4.34
C VAL A 37 6.07 1.09 -4.92
N LEU A 38 5.22 1.39 -5.90
CA LEU A 38 5.11 2.72 -6.49
C LEU A 38 4.71 3.76 -5.44
N LEU A 39 3.73 3.44 -4.59
CA LEU A 39 3.31 4.33 -3.51
C LEU A 39 4.43 4.55 -2.48
N PHE A 40 5.18 3.51 -2.12
CA PHE A 40 6.36 3.67 -1.24
C PHE A 40 7.43 4.58 -1.83
N LEU A 41 7.66 4.51 -3.15
CA LEU A 41 8.59 5.42 -3.83
C LEU A 41 8.09 6.87 -3.77
N PHE A 42 6.81 7.12 -4.01
CA PHE A 42 6.24 8.46 -3.91
C PHE A 42 6.25 9.01 -2.48
N ILE A 43 5.95 8.18 -1.47
CA ILE A 43 6.08 8.57 -0.06
C ILE A 43 7.52 8.97 0.26
N GLY A 44 8.50 8.20 -0.23
CA GLY A 44 9.92 8.53 -0.07
C GLY A 44 10.28 9.87 -0.73
N LEU A 45 9.85 10.09 -1.97
CA LEU A 45 10.12 11.32 -2.72
C LEU A 45 9.52 12.55 -2.04
N ILE A 46 8.26 12.47 -1.62
CA ILE A 46 7.60 13.56 -0.88
C ILE A 46 8.28 13.77 0.48
N GLY A 47 8.60 12.68 1.18
CA GLY A 47 9.30 12.72 2.47
C GLY A 47 10.63 13.46 2.40
N VAL A 48 11.44 13.23 1.36
CA VAL A 48 12.70 13.97 1.16
C VAL A 48 12.45 15.47 1.04
N ARG A 49 11.47 15.88 0.23
CA ARG A 49 11.12 17.31 0.07
C ARG A 49 10.60 17.94 1.37
N GLN A 50 9.88 17.16 2.18
CA GLN A 50 9.15 17.68 3.34
C GLN A 50 9.95 17.68 4.64
N TYR A 51 10.86 16.72 4.82
CA TYR A 51 11.68 16.59 6.04
C TYR A 51 13.12 17.08 5.89
N VAL A 52 13.70 16.96 4.69
CA VAL A 52 15.09 17.39 4.43
C VAL A 52 15.12 18.74 3.71
N GLY A 53 14.12 19.00 2.87
CA GLY A 53 13.95 20.28 2.18
C GLY A 53 13.11 21.30 2.96
N LYS A 54 12.92 22.48 2.35
CA LYS A 54 11.94 23.47 2.77
C LYS A 54 10.59 23.16 2.09
N PRO A 55 9.53 22.77 2.81
CA PRO A 55 8.25 22.41 2.20
C PRO A 55 7.47 23.62 1.65
N ILE A 56 7.74 24.81 2.18
CA ILE A 56 7.18 26.08 1.74
C ILE A 56 8.26 27.16 1.85
N GLN A 57 8.22 28.15 0.95
CA GLN A 57 9.02 29.36 1.03
C GLN A 57 8.09 30.55 1.08
N CYS A 58 8.31 31.43 2.06
CA CYS A 58 7.44 32.58 2.30
C CYS A 58 8.13 33.87 1.84
N TRP A 59 7.35 34.76 1.22
CA TRP A 59 7.80 36.13 0.99
C TRP A 59 7.72 36.90 2.31
N ILE A 60 8.88 37.20 2.90
CA ILE A 60 9.01 37.89 4.19
C ILE A 60 9.69 39.25 4.03
N PRO A 61 9.48 40.19 4.99
CA PRO A 61 10.16 41.48 5.00
C PRO A 61 11.68 41.34 5.10
N GLN A 62 12.42 42.30 4.54
CA GLN A 62 13.89 42.25 4.49
C GLN A 62 14.56 42.48 5.86
N GLU A 63 13.82 43.00 6.84
CA GLU A 63 14.30 43.22 8.20
C GLU A 63 14.39 41.92 9.02
N PHE A 64 13.79 40.83 8.53
CA PHE A 64 13.78 39.55 9.23
C PHE A 64 15.13 38.85 9.12
N THR A 65 15.68 38.43 10.25
CA THR A 65 16.85 37.55 10.26
C THR A 65 16.46 36.14 9.82
N ARG A 66 17.45 35.33 9.43
CA ARG A 66 17.24 33.95 8.98
C ARG A 66 16.45 33.08 9.98
N GLY A 67 16.61 33.29 11.29
CA GLY A 67 15.83 32.55 12.28
C GLY A 67 14.33 32.89 12.25
N TRP A 68 14.00 34.14 11.97
CA TRP A 68 12.61 34.58 11.79
C TRP A 68 12.02 34.07 10.47
N GLU A 69 12.82 33.96 9.42
CA GLU A 69 12.43 33.30 8.16
C GLU A 69 12.04 31.84 8.41
N GLU A 70 12.92 31.07 9.04
CA GLU A 70 12.67 29.65 9.34
C GLU A 70 11.46 29.49 10.29
N TYR A 71 11.27 30.40 11.25
CA TYR A 71 10.07 30.42 12.09
C TYR A 71 8.80 30.70 11.30
N ALA A 72 8.81 31.71 10.43
CA ALA A 72 7.66 32.08 9.61
C ALA A 72 7.27 30.97 8.63
N GLU A 73 8.25 30.34 7.97
CA GLU A 73 8.03 29.20 7.08
C GLU A 73 7.40 28.02 7.84
N ASN A 74 7.93 27.67 9.03
CA ASN A 74 7.37 26.61 9.86
C ASN A 74 5.95 26.93 10.35
N TYR A 75 5.73 28.17 10.77
CA TYR A 75 4.41 28.62 11.20
C TYR A 75 3.39 28.55 10.07
N CYS A 76 3.72 29.08 8.88
CA CYS A 76 2.88 29.03 7.70
C CYS A 76 2.67 27.61 7.16
N TRP A 77 3.62 26.70 7.39
CA TRP A 77 3.46 25.30 7.00
C TRP A 77 2.46 24.57 7.90
N VAL A 78 2.51 24.78 9.21
CA VAL A 78 1.64 24.10 10.19
C VAL A 78 0.26 24.77 10.27
N ALA A 79 0.22 26.10 10.22
CA ALA A 79 -1.02 26.84 10.12
C ALA A 79 -1.61 26.65 8.72
N ASN A 80 -2.92 26.39 8.61
CA ASN A 80 -3.57 26.25 7.31
C ASN A 80 -3.40 27.52 6.48
N THR A 81 -3.04 27.37 5.21
CA THR A 81 -2.95 28.46 4.23
C THR A 81 -4.22 28.52 3.38
N TYR A 82 -4.43 29.62 2.66
CA TYR A 82 -5.54 29.77 1.72
C TYR A 82 -5.07 30.42 0.43
N PHE A 83 -5.74 30.10 -0.67
CA PHE A 83 -5.50 30.77 -1.95
C PHE A 83 -6.25 32.11 -2.00
N ALA A 84 -5.61 33.14 -2.54
CA ALA A 84 -6.24 34.43 -2.84
C ALA A 84 -5.69 34.99 -4.17
N PRO A 85 -6.57 35.45 -5.08
CA PRO A 85 -6.14 36.10 -6.33
C PRO A 85 -5.50 37.47 -6.04
N VAL A 86 -4.48 37.84 -6.82
CA VAL A 86 -3.65 39.03 -6.59
C VAL A 86 -4.40 40.34 -6.91
N GLU A 87 -5.33 40.28 -7.86
CA GLU A 87 -6.04 41.44 -8.40
C GLU A 87 -7.18 41.93 -7.50
N ASN A 88 -7.70 41.08 -6.62
CA ASN A 88 -8.84 41.40 -5.75
C ASN A 88 -8.40 41.73 -4.32
N ARG A 89 -9.25 42.45 -3.58
CA ARG A 89 -9.06 42.62 -2.14
C ARG A 89 -9.05 41.25 -1.46
N LEU A 90 -8.17 41.09 -0.47
CA LEU A 90 -8.10 39.87 0.34
C LEU A 90 -9.48 39.51 0.89
N PRO A 91 -9.90 38.23 0.79
CA PRO A 91 -11.21 37.81 1.26
C PRO A 91 -11.37 38.08 2.77
N PRO A 92 -12.57 38.46 3.23
CA PRO A 92 -12.84 38.60 4.65
C PRO A 92 -12.71 37.24 5.35
N VAL A 93 -12.39 37.26 6.64
CA VAL A 93 -12.14 36.05 7.47
C VAL A 93 -13.17 34.92 7.29
N PRO A 94 -14.50 35.15 7.23
CA PRO A 94 -15.46 34.07 7.01
C PRO A 94 -15.25 33.30 5.70
N ASP A 95 -14.92 33.99 4.61
CA ASP A 95 -14.83 33.39 3.26
C ASP A 95 -13.50 32.65 3.03
N ARG A 96 -12.49 32.90 3.88
CA ARG A 96 -11.17 32.23 3.78
C ARG A 96 -11.25 30.73 4.00
N ARG A 97 -12.25 30.25 4.75
CA ARG A 97 -12.40 28.82 5.08
C ARG A 97 -12.62 27.94 3.85
N GLU A 98 -13.32 28.45 2.85
CA GLU A 98 -13.63 27.70 1.63
C GLU A 98 -12.41 27.56 0.71
N SER A 99 -11.41 28.43 0.87
CA SER A 99 -10.20 28.45 0.06
C SER A 99 -8.97 27.84 0.78
N LEU A 100 -9.19 27.12 1.89
CA LEU A 100 -8.10 26.53 2.68
C LEU A 100 -7.39 25.40 1.92
N LEU A 101 -6.07 25.42 1.97
CA LEU A 101 -5.17 24.46 1.34
C LEU A 101 -4.60 23.52 2.41
N VAL A 102 -5.34 22.47 2.73
CA VAL A 102 -4.97 21.53 3.81
C VAL A 102 -4.30 20.25 3.29
N TYR A 103 -4.44 19.95 1.99
CA TYR A 103 -4.07 18.65 1.41
C TYR A 103 -2.56 18.35 1.43
N TYR A 104 -1.68 19.36 1.41
CA TYR A 104 -0.22 19.16 1.41
C TYR A 104 0.27 18.45 2.67
N GLN A 105 -0.34 18.73 3.83
CA GLN A 105 0.01 18.10 5.10
C GLN A 105 -0.44 16.63 5.15
N TRP A 106 -1.60 16.33 4.56
CA TRP A 106 -2.22 14.99 4.64
C TRP A 106 -1.82 14.06 3.50
N ALA A 107 -1.32 14.58 2.38
CA ALA A 107 -0.96 13.77 1.22
C ALA A 107 -0.02 12.59 1.56
N PRO A 108 1.07 12.75 2.35
CA PRO A 108 1.93 11.62 2.72
C PRO A 108 1.20 10.58 3.57
N ILE A 109 0.33 11.01 4.48
CA ILE A 109 -0.44 10.13 5.38
C ILE A 109 -1.45 9.31 4.57
N VAL A 110 -2.18 9.97 3.66
CA VAL A 110 -3.15 9.30 2.79
C VAL A 110 -2.45 8.30 1.87
N MET A 111 -1.29 8.65 1.29
CA MET A 111 -0.53 7.70 0.47
C MET A 111 -0.03 6.50 1.27
N ALA A 112 0.42 6.69 2.52
CA ALA A 112 0.80 5.60 3.40
C ALA A 112 -0.39 4.69 3.72
N ALA A 113 -1.55 5.27 4.04
CA ALA A 113 -2.78 4.52 4.26
C ALA A 113 -3.19 3.75 2.99
N GLN A 114 -3.10 4.37 1.82
CA GLN A 114 -3.39 3.75 0.53
C GLN A 114 -2.45 2.56 0.27
N ALA A 115 -1.15 2.70 0.51
CA ALA A 115 -0.18 1.60 0.36
C ALA A 115 -0.52 0.39 1.24
N LEU A 116 -0.97 0.63 2.48
CA LEU A 116 -1.45 -0.42 3.38
C LEU A 116 -2.74 -1.07 2.88
N LEU A 117 -3.69 -0.28 2.37
CA LEU A 117 -4.95 -0.78 1.82
C LEU A 117 -4.74 -1.66 0.58
N PHE A 118 -3.79 -1.32 -0.30
CA PHE A 118 -3.44 -2.19 -1.44
C PHE A 118 -2.78 -3.51 -1.02
N TYR A 119 -2.14 -3.55 0.15
CA TYR A 119 -1.55 -4.78 0.69
C TYR A 119 -2.58 -5.65 1.45
N LEU A 120 -3.66 -5.03 1.95
CA LEU A 120 -4.66 -5.68 2.81
C LEU A 120 -5.33 -6.90 2.16
N PRO A 121 -5.76 -6.91 0.89
CA PRO A 121 -6.35 -8.08 0.25
C PRO A 121 -5.42 -9.31 0.28
N CYS A 122 -4.13 -9.11 -0.01
CA CYS A 122 -3.14 -10.19 0.00
C CYS A 122 -2.84 -10.68 1.43
N LEU A 123 -2.91 -9.79 2.42
CA LEU A 123 -2.82 -10.19 3.82
C LEU A 123 -4.03 -11.04 4.24
N LEU A 124 -5.25 -10.59 3.92
CA LEU A 124 -6.48 -11.33 4.21
C LEU A 124 -6.49 -12.70 3.54
N TRP A 125 -6.05 -12.78 2.28
CA TRP A 125 -5.92 -14.05 1.55
C TRP A 125 -4.98 -15.01 2.27
N ARG A 126 -3.80 -14.54 2.66
CA ARG A 126 -2.80 -15.37 3.38
C ARG A 126 -3.29 -15.83 4.75
N LEU A 127 -3.96 -14.96 5.50
CA LEU A 127 -4.57 -15.33 6.78
C LEU A 127 -5.70 -16.35 6.58
N GLY A 128 -6.58 -16.11 5.61
CA GLY A 128 -7.65 -17.02 5.24
C GLY A 128 -7.12 -18.40 4.87
N MET A 129 -6.10 -18.47 4.01
CA MET A 129 -5.44 -19.73 3.64
C MET A 129 -4.84 -20.45 4.86
N ALA A 130 -4.19 -19.73 5.77
CA ALA A 130 -3.61 -20.33 6.97
C ALA A 130 -4.69 -20.95 7.89
N HIS A 131 -5.84 -20.27 8.03
CA HIS A 131 -6.97 -20.80 8.79
C HIS A 131 -7.74 -21.91 8.06
N SER A 132 -7.68 -21.94 6.73
CA SER A 132 -8.43 -22.88 5.91
C SER A 132 -7.93 -24.32 6.04
N GLY A 133 -6.70 -24.57 6.50
CA GLY A 133 -6.18 -25.94 6.71
C GLY A 133 -5.97 -26.77 5.43
N PHE A 134 -6.32 -26.23 4.25
CA PHE A 134 -6.00 -26.79 2.94
C PHE A 134 -4.66 -26.25 2.46
N ASN A 135 -3.84 -27.11 1.85
CA ASN A 135 -2.67 -26.64 1.11
C ASN A 135 -3.11 -26.22 -0.29
N LEU A 136 -3.67 -25.01 -0.40
CA LEU A 136 -4.26 -24.49 -1.64
C LEU A 136 -3.26 -24.51 -2.80
N HIS A 137 -1.99 -24.20 -2.52
CA HIS A 137 -0.91 -24.26 -3.51
C HIS A 137 -0.79 -25.64 -4.18
N ARG A 138 -0.86 -26.73 -3.40
CA ARG A 138 -0.84 -28.10 -3.95
C ARG A 138 -2.09 -28.42 -4.76
N VAL A 139 -3.26 -27.97 -4.30
CA VAL A 139 -4.53 -28.19 -5.01
C VAL A 139 -4.51 -27.52 -6.37
N LEU A 140 -4.10 -26.25 -6.41
CA LEU A 140 -4.01 -25.47 -7.65
C LEU A 140 -2.93 -26.03 -8.58
N GLN A 141 -1.78 -26.46 -8.06
CA GLN A 141 -0.75 -27.11 -8.86
C GLN A 141 -1.26 -28.41 -9.50
N MET A 142 -1.92 -29.29 -8.73
CA MET A 142 -2.49 -30.53 -9.27
C MET A 142 -3.60 -30.26 -10.29
N ALA A 143 -4.40 -29.20 -10.10
CA ALA A 143 -5.43 -28.79 -11.05
C ALA A 143 -4.83 -28.26 -12.35
N ALA A 144 -3.76 -27.46 -12.27
CA ALA A 144 -3.06 -26.95 -13.45
C ALA A 144 -2.34 -28.06 -14.22
N GLU A 145 -1.64 -28.96 -13.52
CA GLU A 145 -1.02 -30.14 -14.13
C GLU A 145 -2.05 -31.04 -14.80
N ALA A 146 -3.26 -31.17 -14.22
CA ALA A 146 -4.34 -31.90 -14.86
C ALA A 146 -4.71 -31.27 -16.21
N ASN A 147 -4.85 -29.94 -16.32
CA ASN A 147 -5.23 -29.30 -17.59
C ASN A 147 -4.28 -29.58 -18.77
N GLU A 148 -3.02 -29.94 -18.51
CA GLU A 148 -2.04 -30.26 -19.55
C GLU A 148 -1.99 -31.77 -19.92
N MET A 149 -2.67 -32.64 -19.15
CA MET A 149 -2.66 -34.09 -19.37
C MET A 149 -3.70 -34.56 -20.38
N LEU A 150 -3.47 -35.74 -20.97
CA LEU A 150 -4.45 -36.45 -21.81
C LEU A 150 -5.79 -36.67 -21.07
N PRO A 151 -6.93 -36.71 -21.79
CA PRO A 151 -8.29 -36.80 -21.23
C PRO A 151 -8.51 -37.98 -20.27
N GLU A 152 -7.81 -39.10 -20.47
CA GLU A 152 -7.91 -40.28 -19.61
C GLU A 152 -7.17 -40.09 -18.27
N ALA A 153 -6.01 -39.44 -18.29
CA ALA A 153 -5.20 -39.17 -17.11
C ALA A 153 -5.80 -38.04 -16.26
N THR A 154 -6.36 -37.00 -16.90
CA THR A 154 -7.11 -35.92 -16.23
C THR A 154 -8.25 -36.45 -15.38
N ALA A 155 -9.09 -37.32 -15.93
CA ALA A 155 -10.23 -37.88 -15.21
C ALA A 155 -9.80 -38.60 -13.92
N LYS A 156 -8.65 -39.27 -13.93
CA LYS A 156 -8.07 -39.91 -12.74
C LYS A 156 -7.55 -38.88 -11.73
N THR A 157 -6.80 -37.87 -12.19
CA THR A 157 -6.26 -36.81 -11.33
C THR A 157 -7.36 -35.99 -10.66
N VAL A 158 -8.43 -35.64 -11.39
CA VAL A 158 -9.60 -34.94 -10.85
C VAL A 158 -10.30 -35.76 -9.75
N ARG A 159 -10.40 -37.08 -9.90
CA ARG A 159 -10.94 -37.97 -8.85
C ARG A 159 -10.06 -38.00 -7.60
N ILE A 160 -8.73 -38.01 -7.76
CA ILE A 160 -7.80 -37.95 -6.62
C ILE A 160 -7.91 -36.60 -5.91
N LEU A 161 -7.98 -35.51 -6.67
CA LEU A 161 -8.15 -34.16 -6.13
C LEU A 161 -9.45 -34.01 -5.33
N SER A 162 -10.57 -34.52 -5.86
CA SER A 162 -11.86 -34.47 -5.17
C SER A 162 -11.87 -35.30 -3.88
N TYR A 163 -11.21 -36.47 -3.88
CA TYR A 163 -11.03 -37.26 -2.66
C TYR A 163 -10.19 -36.50 -1.62
N TYR A 164 -9.06 -35.91 -2.04
CA TYR A 164 -8.21 -35.10 -1.16
C TYR A 164 -8.98 -33.95 -0.51
N MET A 165 -9.72 -33.16 -1.32
CA MET A 165 -10.55 -32.06 -0.81
C MET A 165 -11.61 -32.56 0.18
N LYS A 166 -12.30 -33.66 -0.15
CA LYS A 166 -13.30 -34.28 0.74
C LYS A 166 -12.70 -34.71 2.07
N SER A 167 -11.53 -35.35 2.06
CA SER A 167 -10.82 -35.78 3.27
C SER A 167 -10.41 -34.60 4.15
N CYS A 168 -9.93 -33.51 3.56
CA CYS A 168 -9.58 -32.29 4.30
C CYS A 168 -10.82 -31.63 4.93
N ILE A 169 -11.93 -31.50 4.20
CA ILE A 169 -13.20 -30.96 4.74
C ILE A 169 -13.71 -31.83 5.90
N GLN A 170 -13.72 -33.16 5.75
CA GLN A 170 -14.16 -34.06 6.80
C GLN A 170 -13.29 -33.94 8.06
N ARG A 171 -11.97 -33.77 7.90
CA ARG A 171 -11.05 -33.59 9.01
C ARG A 171 -11.32 -32.30 9.79
N GLN A 172 -11.66 -31.21 9.10
CA GLN A 172 -12.04 -29.95 9.76
C GLN A 172 -13.38 -30.03 10.50
N ARG A 173 -14.31 -30.88 10.06
CA ARG A 173 -15.62 -31.03 10.70
C ARG A 173 -15.57 -31.85 12.00
N LEU A 174 -14.48 -32.58 12.23
CA LEU A 174 -14.27 -33.44 13.40
C LEU A 174 -13.55 -32.73 14.57
N TYR A 175 -13.04 -31.52 14.35
CA TYR A 175 -12.44 -30.64 15.35
C TYR A 175 -13.35 -29.42 15.58
#